data_AF-A0A9P8TE47-F1
#
_entry.id   AF-A0A9P8TE47-F1
#
_cell.length_a   1.000
_cell.length_b   1.000
_cell.length_c   1.000
_cell.angle_alpha   90.00
_cell.angle_beta   90.00
_cell.angle_gamma   90.00
#
_symmetry.space_group_name_H-M   'P 1'
#
loop_
_entity.id
_entity.type
_entity.pdbx_description
1 polymer ?
#
loop_
_entity_poly.entity_id
_entity_poly.type
_entity_poly.pdbx_seq_one_letter_code
_entity_poly.pdbx_strand_id
1 'polypeptide(L)'
;MSSLDNLHTSRDSPLAQKIITQQPSPYHLRQENSTQHSTLQSPVSGSLIFPISAIFLTQFNVKSGYELKWHKTIDESVNISGLEYKSLPSGLHEVEQDVVSFVQPKTNAEGTTETSYDLYYGISVYHQNLKESNNKDRSSVKMFSLGILVDPLRLTSMQTLSQKTNDDFSIWKPLHFTSTLQYVDKLKDLLMDWDMNSFTEFELFFDDYKRNDLLEAPIINSPRFKRTDVFPLMDNDTRRIVANPQKNGNHHYLLKLPKLLERLGPLTFRVWREALLRKRILLLDSSNVDLNDSFVYCLSIISTLPQDSISILTESGCEEIAKLRYIQPFYTVGVNDLEWFKLIKNKNLGYITFSTDEILLYKDSIYDYSISFKSDSATNNTPPRLLTSDASKVGAKETAPLRSTQRDLKRTQFLTKELGLYNNDKVSTDGNDHDDDNVQQWWRQVSDPVSWRQLIWTNFYWWASAGDKLIKGEETEGLDEIGIDDRDEVEKALFIVGYFQSMTKKLFQSTANIIINHDASIRNEGESLANNVITIEPIEVLELGLDPYSQDDANFLIQLIDFYWKREAKISSALNICCH
;
A
#
# COMPACT_ATOMS: atom_id res chain seq x y z
N MET A 1 -33.70 57.34 76.88
CA MET A 1 -34.85 56.98 77.73
C MET A 1 -35.76 56.06 76.94
N SER A 2 -36.28 55.03 77.62
CA SER A 2 -37.58 54.36 77.43
C SER A 2 -38.63 55.13 76.60
N SER A 3 -39.61 54.53 75.92
CA SER A 3 -40.04 53.11 75.77
C SER A 3 -41.34 53.09 74.94
N LEU A 4 -41.73 51.98 74.32
CA LEU A 4 -43.05 51.33 74.50
C LEU A 4 -43.25 50.06 73.65
N ASP A 5 -43.75 49.04 74.35
CA ASP A 5 -44.25 47.70 73.96
C ASP A 5 -45.70 47.76 73.37
N ASN A 6 -46.41 46.74 72.86
CA ASN A 6 -46.16 45.37 72.32
C ASN A 6 -47.44 44.85 71.60
N LEU A 7 -47.44 43.56 71.18
CA LEU A 7 -48.58 42.67 70.84
C LEU A 7 -49.21 42.80 69.42
N HIS A 8 -49.67 41.73 68.73
CA HIS A 8 -49.34 40.30 68.69
C HIS A 8 -50.22 39.60 67.62
N THR A 9 -49.62 38.66 66.86
CA THR A 9 -50.17 37.44 66.17
C THR A 9 -50.26 37.43 64.62
N SER A 10 -50.29 36.27 63.92
CA SER A 10 -49.44 35.04 64.04
C SER A 10 -49.72 34.04 62.87
N ARG A 11 -48.69 33.31 62.38
CA ARG A 11 -48.72 32.16 61.43
C ARG A 11 -49.09 32.53 59.96
N ASP A 12 -48.37 32.13 58.91
CA ASP A 12 -47.68 30.86 58.59
C ASP A 12 -46.34 31.04 57.81
N SER A 13 -45.73 29.94 57.34
CA SER A 13 -44.40 29.83 56.67
C SER A 13 -44.53 29.03 55.34
N PRO A 14 -43.49 28.84 54.46
CA PRO A 14 -42.05 29.14 54.61
C PRO A 14 -41.26 29.69 53.39
N LEU A 15 -40.01 30.11 53.66
CA LEU A 15 -38.76 30.03 52.87
C LEU A 15 -38.76 30.17 51.33
N ALA A 16 -38.02 31.18 50.84
CA ALA A 16 -37.62 31.34 49.43
C ALA A 16 -36.10 31.18 49.21
N GLN A 17 -35.69 30.55 48.11
CA GLN A 17 -34.29 30.38 47.70
C GLN A 17 -33.72 31.66 47.07
N LYS A 18 -32.39 31.86 47.16
CA LYS A 18 -31.70 33.03 46.59
C LYS A 18 -30.55 32.60 45.68
N ILE A 19 -30.56 33.11 44.45
CA ILE A 19 -29.57 32.85 43.41
C ILE A 19 -28.29 33.66 43.67
N ILE A 20 -27.11 33.05 43.50
CA ILE A 20 -25.81 33.74 43.39
C ILE A 20 -24.98 33.08 42.29
N THR A 21 -24.60 33.86 41.29
CA THR A 21 -23.64 33.51 40.22
C THR A 21 -22.20 33.68 40.69
N GLN A 22 -21.30 32.76 40.33
CA GLN A 22 -19.85 32.94 40.48
C GLN A 22 -19.10 32.47 39.22
N GLN A 23 -18.11 33.25 38.79
CA GLN A 23 -17.11 32.87 37.80
C GLN A 23 -15.93 32.15 38.49
N PRO A 24 -15.29 31.15 37.88
CA PRO A 24 -14.11 30.51 38.45
C PRO A 24 -12.81 31.31 38.17
N SER A 25 -11.96 31.38 39.19
CA SER A 25 -10.62 31.97 39.20
C SER A 25 -9.54 30.87 39.00
N PRO A 26 -8.31 31.15 38.56
CA PRO A 26 -7.39 30.11 38.08
C PRO A 26 -6.67 29.37 39.22
N TYR A 27 -6.37 28.08 38.99
CA TYR A 27 -5.62 27.25 39.93
C TYR A 27 -4.11 27.24 39.66
N HIS A 28 -3.33 27.37 40.73
CA HIS A 28 -1.87 27.44 40.70
C HIS A 28 -1.19 26.09 40.42
N LEU A 29 -0.07 26.14 39.70
CA LEU A 29 0.94 25.09 39.63
C LEU A 29 1.58 24.85 41.02
N ARG A 30 1.62 23.59 41.46
CA ARG A 30 2.42 23.15 42.63
C ARG A 30 3.56 22.28 42.12
N GLN A 31 4.79 22.81 42.15
CA GLN A 31 5.99 22.00 42.01
C GLN A 31 6.25 21.26 43.32
N GLU A 32 6.44 19.94 43.26
CA GLU A 32 7.09 19.19 44.34
C GLU A 32 8.22 18.33 43.77
N ASN A 33 9.45 18.78 43.99
CA ASN A 33 10.63 17.95 43.82
C ASN A 33 10.70 16.97 44.99
N SER A 34 10.62 15.67 44.71
CA SER A 34 11.13 14.65 45.64
C SER A 34 11.84 13.55 44.87
N THR A 35 13.17 13.54 44.98
CA THR A 35 14.02 12.47 44.46
C THR A 35 13.89 11.24 45.35
N GLN A 36 13.31 10.16 44.82
CA GLN A 36 13.53 8.81 45.34
C GLN A 36 13.91 7.88 44.18
N HIS A 37 15.12 7.33 44.25
CA HIS A 37 15.59 6.34 43.30
C HIS A 37 14.75 5.05 43.44
N SER A 38 13.98 4.72 42.42
CA SER A 38 13.49 3.36 42.21
C SER A 38 13.85 2.93 40.80
N THR A 39 14.55 1.80 40.69
CA THR A 39 15.07 1.27 39.43
C THR A 39 13.94 0.61 38.65
N LEU A 40 13.12 1.43 37.99
CA LEU A 40 12.07 0.95 37.10
C LEU A 40 12.71 0.34 35.84
N GLN A 41 12.82 -0.99 35.84
CA GLN A 41 13.12 -1.77 34.66
C GLN A 41 12.10 -1.42 33.56
N SER A 42 12.59 -1.02 32.40
CA SER A 42 11.77 -0.67 31.24
C SER A 42 10.94 -1.88 30.80
N PRO A 43 9.60 -1.78 30.64
CA PRO A 43 8.83 -2.87 30.04
C PRO A 43 9.24 -3.03 28.58
N VAL A 44 9.87 -4.16 28.26
CA VAL A 44 10.36 -4.46 26.91
C VAL A 44 9.16 -4.62 25.97
N SER A 45 8.86 -3.58 25.18
CA SER A 45 7.89 -3.68 24.09
C SER A 45 8.48 -4.51 22.96
N GLY A 46 8.07 -5.78 22.85
CA GLY A 46 8.51 -6.72 21.83
C GLY A 46 7.87 -6.48 20.47
N SER A 47 8.66 -6.61 19.41
CA SER A 47 8.19 -6.72 18.02
C SER A 47 7.72 -8.15 17.73
N LEU A 48 6.81 -8.30 16.77
CA LEU A 48 6.30 -9.62 16.37
C LEU A 48 7.31 -10.33 15.46
N ILE A 49 7.95 -11.39 15.95
CA ILE A 49 8.96 -12.15 15.19
C ILE A 49 8.34 -13.37 14.53
N PHE A 50 8.27 -13.37 13.20
CA PHE A 50 7.77 -14.51 12.42
C PHE A 50 8.78 -15.67 12.38
N PRO A 51 8.41 -16.91 12.75
CA PRO A 51 9.33 -18.05 12.72
C PRO A 51 9.81 -18.42 11.31
N ILE A 52 11.09 -18.77 11.20
CA ILE A 52 11.68 -19.22 9.93
C ILE A 52 11.25 -20.66 9.63
N SER A 53 10.92 -20.92 8.36
CA SER A 53 10.57 -22.24 7.80
C SER A 53 11.75 -22.87 7.06
N ALA A 54 12.62 -22.08 6.43
CA ALA A 54 13.91 -22.52 5.88
C ALA A 54 14.95 -21.40 5.86
N ILE A 55 16.22 -21.77 5.88
CA ILE A 55 17.36 -20.94 5.48
C ILE A 55 18.12 -21.63 4.34
N PHE A 56 18.72 -20.86 3.44
CA PHE A 56 19.48 -21.38 2.32
C PHE A 56 20.57 -20.42 1.85
N LEU A 57 21.64 -20.97 1.28
CA LEU A 57 22.71 -20.25 0.61
C LEU A 57 22.77 -20.68 -0.86
N THR A 58 22.76 -19.72 -1.76
CA THR A 58 22.99 -19.92 -3.20
C THR A 58 24.29 -19.27 -3.62
N GLN A 59 24.94 -19.85 -4.63
CA GLN A 59 26.20 -19.39 -5.20
C GLN A 59 26.09 -19.34 -6.73
N PHE A 60 26.68 -18.34 -7.37
CA PHE A 60 26.98 -18.41 -8.81
C PHE A 60 28.30 -19.17 -9.05
N ASN A 61 28.25 -20.18 -9.91
CA ASN A 61 29.38 -20.97 -10.34
C ASN A 61 29.60 -20.79 -11.85
N VAL A 62 30.81 -20.39 -12.23
CA VAL A 62 31.18 -20.08 -13.62
C VAL A 62 30.98 -21.26 -14.59
N LYS A 63 30.93 -22.51 -14.09
CA LYS A 63 30.75 -23.72 -14.91
C LYS A 63 29.31 -24.23 -14.97
N SER A 64 28.60 -24.18 -13.84
CA SER A 64 27.28 -24.81 -13.66
C SER A 64 26.12 -23.82 -13.58
N GLY A 65 26.39 -22.51 -13.47
CA GLY A 65 25.36 -21.48 -13.32
C GLY A 65 25.02 -21.25 -11.85
N TYR A 66 23.75 -21.03 -11.55
CA TYR A 66 23.27 -20.84 -10.18
C TYR A 66 23.15 -22.19 -9.46
N GLU A 67 23.71 -22.30 -8.26
CA GLU A 67 23.71 -23.52 -7.45
C GLU A 67 23.13 -23.24 -6.05
N LEU A 68 22.19 -24.07 -5.60
CA LEU A 68 21.78 -24.14 -4.20
C LEU A 68 22.89 -24.87 -3.41
N LYS A 69 23.78 -24.09 -2.79
CA LYS A 69 25.01 -24.59 -2.15
C LYS A 69 24.75 -25.29 -0.82
N TRP A 70 23.79 -24.78 -0.05
CA TRP A 70 23.42 -25.32 1.26
C TRP A 70 22.00 -24.87 1.64
N HIS A 71 21.28 -25.67 2.43
CA HIS A 71 19.99 -25.28 3.02
C HIS A 71 19.68 -26.06 4.29
N LYS A 72 18.78 -25.52 5.11
CA LYS A 72 18.18 -26.19 6.27
C LYS A 72 16.72 -25.79 6.37
N THR A 73 15.82 -26.77 6.39
CA THR A 73 14.36 -26.58 6.47
C THR A 73 13.85 -27.04 7.83
N ILE A 74 12.62 -26.66 8.20
CA ILE A 74 11.99 -27.16 9.43
C ILE A 74 11.45 -28.59 9.28
N ASP A 75 10.98 -28.92 8.07
CA ASP A 75 10.51 -30.23 7.67
C ASP A 75 10.75 -30.45 6.17
N GLU A 76 10.47 -31.66 5.68
CA GLU A 76 10.67 -32.06 4.28
C GLU A 76 9.57 -31.54 3.33
N SER A 77 8.50 -30.90 3.84
CA SER A 77 7.42 -30.36 3.01
C SER A 77 7.73 -28.96 2.46
N VAL A 78 8.70 -28.26 3.04
CA VAL A 78 9.14 -26.93 2.56
C VAL A 78 9.84 -27.08 1.22
N ASN A 79 9.16 -26.63 0.15
CA ASN A 79 9.69 -26.69 -1.21
C ASN A 79 10.87 -25.72 -1.41
N ILE A 80 12.08 -26.27 -1.53
CA ILE A 80 13.33 -25.55 -1.82
C ILE A 80 13.69 -25.47 -3.32
N SER A 81 12.90 -26.08 -4.20
CA SER A 81 13.23 -26.17 -5.62
C SER A 81 13.20 -24.79 -6.29
N GLY A 82 14.28 -24.45 -6.99
CA GLY A 82 14.38 -23.23 -7.78
C GLY A 82 14.62 -21.94 -6.99
N LEU A 83 14.96 -22.04 -5.70
CA LEU A 83 15.33 -20.88 -4.88
C LEU A 83 16.58 -20.17 -5.40
N GLU A 84 17.48 -20.90 -6.06
CA GLU A 84 18.68 -20.38 -6.72
C GLU A 84 18.38 -19.39 -7.85
N TYR A 85 17.26 -19.56 -8.58
CA TYR A 85 16.83 -18.61 -9.61
C TYR A 85 16.04 -17.43 -9.04
N LYS A 86 15.46 -17.58 -7.85
CA LYS A 86 14.69 -16.52 -7.14
C LYS A 86 15.59 -15.58 -6.35
N SER A 87 16.67 -16.10 -5.78
CA SER A 87 17.63 -15.36 -4.95
C SER A 87 18.78 -14.73 -5.73
N LEU A 88 18.94 -15.12 -7.01
CA LEU A 88 19.91 -14.58 -7.97
C LEU A 88 19.25 -14.21 -9.31
N PRO A 89 18.26 -13.28 -9.32
CA PRO A 89 17.65 -12.77 -10.56
C PRO A 89 18.68 -12.11 -11.49
N SER A 90 18.32 -12.03 -12.78
CA SER A 90 19.10 -11.31 -13.80
C SER A 90 19.41 -9.87 -13.38
N GLY A 91 20.59 -9.36 -13.76
CA GLY A 91 21.02 -7.99 -13.46
C GLY A 91 21.85 -7.82 -12.18
N LEU A 92 21.73 -8.69 -11.17
CA LEU A 92 22.46 -8.53 -9.90
C LEU A 92 23.99 -8.50 -10.01
N HIS A 93 24.55 -9.04 -11.09
CA HIS A 93 25.99 -8.97 -11.38
C HIS A 93 26.51 -7.54 -11.61
N GLU A 94 25.63 -6.55 -11.79
CA GLU A 94 25.99 -5.13 -11.93
C GLU A 94 26.19 -4.39 -10.59
N VAL A 95 25.68 -4.94 -9.48
CA VAL A 95 25.71 -4.31 -8.14
C VAL A 95 26.52 -5.13 -7.15
N GLU A 96 27.17 -4.49 -6.19
CA GLU A 96 27.96 -5.20 -5.17
C GLU A 96 27.08 -5.93 -4.14
N GLN A 97 25.90 -5.36 -3.85
CA GLN A 97 24.92 -5.86 -2.88
C GLN A 97 23.50 -5.46 -3.33
N ASP A 98 22.51 -6.30 -3.02
CA ASP A 98 21.08 -6.01 -3.19
C ASP A 98 20.26 -6.88 -2.20
N VAL A 99 18.96 -6.64 -2.10
CA VAL A 99 18.02 -7.48 -1.33
C VAL A 99 16.89 -7.91 -2.26
N VAL A 100 16.60 -9.21 -2.28
CA VAL A 100 15.58 -9.79 -3.16
C VAL A 100 14.47 -10.38 -2.31
N SER A 101 13.25 -9.85 -2.44
CA SER A 101 12.04 -10.45 -1.89
C SER A 101 11.36 -11.29 -2.97
N PHE A 102 10.75 -12.40 -2.57
CA PHE A 102 10.05 -13.29 -3.49
C PHE A 102 8.98 -14.10 -2.75
N VAL A 103 8.11 -14.79 -3.49
CA VAL A 103 7.21 -15.80 -2.91
C VAL A 103 7.57 -17.21 -3.39
N GLN A 104 7.36 -18.21 -2.54
CA GLN A 104 7.53 -19.63 -2.85
C GLN A 104 6.19 -20.37 -2.61
N PRO A 105 5.56 -20.96 -3.64
CA PRO A 105 4.32 -21.73 -3.47
C PRO A 105 4.50 -22.92 -2.52
N LYS A 106 3.50 -23.17 -1.67
CA LYS A 106 3.45 -24.40 -0.87
C LYS A 106 3.02 -25.58 -1.75
N THR A 107 3.61 -26.74 -1.52
CA THR A 107 3.22 -27.99 -2.20
C THR A 107 2.15 -28.71 -1.39
N ASN A 108 0.99 -29.02 -1.98
CA ASN A 108 -0.04 -29.79 -1.29
C ASN A 108 0.38 -31.26 -1.13
N ALA A 109 0.08 -31.83 0.04
CA ALA A 109 0.46 -33.20 0.41
C ALA A 109 -0.19 -34.31 -0.45
N GLU A 110 -1.23 -33.99 -1.23
CA GLU A 110 -1.99 -34.97 -2.00
C GLU A 110 -1.51 -35.12 -3.46
N GLY A 111 -0.50 -34.36 -3.90
CA GLY A 111 -0.04 -34.38 -5.30
C GLY A 111 -1.06 -33.85 -6.32
N THR A 112 -2.18 -33.29 -5.83
CA THR A 112 -3.18 -32.60 -6.64
C THR A 112 -2.61 -31.25 -7.09
N THR A 113 -2.75 -30.92 -8.38
CA THR A 113 -2.20 -29.72 -9.03
C THR A 113 -3.01 -28.46 -8.72
N GLU A 114 -3.50 -28.33 -7.49
CA GLU A 114 -4.44 -27.30 -7.05
C GLU A 114 -3.78 -26.40 -6.00
N THR A 115 -2.87 -25.53 -6.44
CA THR A 115 -2.22 -24.56 -5.56
C THR A 115 -3.25 -23.56 -5.02
N SER A 116 -3.44 -23.56 -3.71
CA SER A 116 -4.03 -22.44 -2.99
C SER A 116 -3.12 -21.20 -3.08
N TYR A 117 -3.60 -20.03 -2.66
CA TYR A 117 -2.77 -18.83 -2.47
C TYR A 117 -1.89 -18.92 -1.20
N ASP A 118 -1.54 -20.14 -0.78
CA ASP A 118 -0.67 -20.37 0.37
C ASP A 118 0.79 -20.32 -0.09
N LEU A 119 1.47 -19.31 0.40
CA LEU A 119 2.84 -18.95 0.01
C LEU A 119 3.72 -18.91 1.25
N TYR A 120 4.96 -19.35 1.10
CA TYR A 120 6.04 -18.82 1.93
C TYR A 120 6.48 -17.48 1.35
N TYR A 121 6.83 -16.54 2.23
CA TYR A 121 7.50 -15.30 1.84
C TYR A 121 8.99 -15.52 2.00
N GLY A 122 9.73 -15.20 0.94
CA GLY A 122 11.18 -15.30 0.90
C GLY A 122 11.83 -13.93 0.94
N ILE A 123 13.01 -13.88 1.56
CA ILE A 123 13.95 -12.78 1.36
C ILE A 123 15.36 -13.35 1.27
N SER A 124 16.19 -12.77 0.43
CA SER A 124 17.61 -13.08 0.35
C SER A 124 18.45 -11.83 0.19
N VAL A 125 19.62 -11.82 0.81
CA VAL A 125 20.60 -10.74 0.71
C VAL A 125 21.72 -11.19 -0.20
N TYR A 126 22.01 -10.38 -1.22
CA TYR A 126 23.01 -10.66 -2.23
C TYR A 126 24.32 -9.93 -1.91
N HIS A 127 25.46 -10.59 -2.16
CA HIS A 127 26.78 -9.97 -2.07
C HIS A 127 27.74 -10.56 -3.11
N GLN A 128 28.55 -9.70 -3.73
CA GLN A 128 29.65 -10.13 -4.61
C GLN A 128 30.94 -9.31 -4.46
N ASN A 129 32.08 -9.93 -4.76
CA ASN A 129 33.40 -9.28 -4.67
C ASN A 129 33.77 -8.45 -5.92
N LEU A 130 32.84 -7.61 -6.40
CA LEU A 130 32.95 -6.85 -7.66
C LEU A 130 34.24 -6.01 -7.77
N LYS A 131 34.71 -5.43 -6.66
CA LYS A 131 35.95 -4.62 -6.64
C LYS A 131 37.22 -5.46 -6.78
N GLU A 132 37.20 -6.71 -6.31
CA GLU A 132 38.35 -7.62 -6.36
C GLU A 132 38.45 -8.35 -7.70
N SER A 133 37.30 -8.77 -8.26
CA SER A 133 37.22 -9.56 -9.49
C SER A 133 37.63 -8.82 -10.76
N ASN A 134 37.63 -7.47 -10.73
CA ASN A 134 38.14 -6.64 -11.83
C ASN A 134 39.63 -6.88 -12.15
N ASN A 135 40.40 -7.53 -11.26
CA ASN A 135 41.78 -7.94 -11.53
C ASN A 135 41.90 -9.38 -12.09
N LYS A 136 41.52 -9.50 -13.38
CA LYS A 136 42.09 -10.42 -14.38
C LYS A 136 41.82 -11.94 -14.34
N ASP A 137 41.00 -12.50 -13.46
CA ASP A 137 40.61 -13.91 -13.59
C ASP A 137 39.11 -14.16 -13.29
N ARG A 138 38.40 -14.80 -14.23
CA ARG A 138 36.96 -15.11 -14.06
C ARG A 138 36.72 -16.11 -12.93
N SER A 139 37.75 -16.88 -12.55
CA SER A 139 37.68 -17.84 -11.45
C SER A 139 37.71 -17.20 -10.04
N SER A 140 38.02 -15.90 -9.92
CA SER A 140 38.00 -15.19 -8.63
C SER A 140 36.65 -14.56 -8.27
N VAL A 141 35.67 -14.64 -9.19
CA VAL A 141 34.32 -14.13 -8.99
C VAL A 141 33.61 -14.96 -7.93
N LYS A 142 33.20 -14.29 -6.85
CA LYS A 142 32.35 -14.83 -5.79
C LYS A 142 31.07 -14.03 -5.76
N MET A 143 29.94 -14.70 -6.00
CA MET A 143 28.61 -14.13 -5.84
C MET A 143 27.81 -15.11 -4.98
N PHE A 144 27.25 -14.61 -3.89
CA PHE A 144 26.47 -15.38 -2.94
C PHE A 144 25.15 -14.68 -2.65
N SER A 145 24.11 -15.45 -2.38
CA SER A 145 22.85 -14.94 -1.85
C SER A 145 22.39 -15.82 -0.69
N LEU A 146 22.26 -15.24 0.50
CA LEU A 146 21.81 -15.91 1.72
C LEU A 146 20.36 -15.53 1.95
N GLY A 147 19.47 -16.51 2.02
CA GLY A 147 18.04 -16.26 2.12
C GLY A 147 17.30 -17.18 3.07
N ILE A 148 16.06 -16.79 3.37
CA ILE A 148 15.15 -17.49 4.26
C ILE A 148 13.76 -17.61 3.64
N LEU A 149 12.97 -18.55 4.14
CA LEU A 149 11.53 -18.66 3.90
C LEU A 149 10.79 -18.54 5.22
N VAL A 150 9.69 -17.78 5.24
CA VAL A 150 8.79 -17.59 6.38
C VAL A 150 7.38 -18.02 6.00
N ASP A 151 6.72 -18.77 6.88
CA ASP A 151 5.27 -19.01 6.81
C ASP A 151 4.53 -18.09 7.79
N PRO A 152 3.89 -16.99 7.34
CA PRO A 152 3.22 -16.06 8.23
C PRO A 152 2.01 -16.69 8.94
N LEU A 153 1.35 -17.67 8.32
CA LEU A 153 0.19 -18.36 8.90
C LEU A 153 0.57 -19.30 10.06
N ARG A 154 1.84 -19.76 10.07
CA ARG A 154 2.37 -20.63 11.12
C ARG A 154 2.34 -19.94 12.49
N LEU A 155 2.59 -18.63 12.55
CA LEU A 155 2.46 -17.84 13.77
C LEU A 155 1.01 -17.78 14.28
N THR A 156 0.04 -17.56 13.38
CA THR A 156 -1.39 -17.59 13.72
C THR A 156 -1.80 -18.97 14.26
N SER A 157 -1.36 -20.06 13.62
CA SER A 157 -1.67 -21.42 14.08
C SER A 157 -1.10 -21.71 15.48
N MET A 158 0.14 -21.28 15.76
CA MET A 158 0.74 -21.39 17.10
C MET A 158 -0.01 -20.60 18.16
N GLN A 159 -0.49 -19.40 17.85
CA GLN A 159 -1.25 -18.56 18.77
C GLN A 159 -2.63 -19.16 19.09
N THR A 160 -3.35 -19.66 18.08
CA THR A 160 -4.67 -20.31 18.29
C THR A 160 -4.59 -21.58 19.16
N LEU A 161 -3.47 -22.30 19.12
CA LEU A 161 -3.21 -23.46 19.99
C LEU A 161 -2.94 -23.06 21.46
N SER A 162 -2.60 -21.79 21.72
CA SER A 162 -2.17 -21.30 23.04
C SER A 162 -3.27 -20.58 23.84
N GLN A 163 -4.35 -20.10 23.19
CA GLN A 163 -5.39 -19.27 23.84
C GLN A 163 -6.82 -19.82 23.66
N LYS A 164 -7.55 -19.98 24.78
CA LYS A 164 -8.96 -20.40 24.84
C LYS A 164 -9.92 -19.19 24.98
N THR A 165 -9.81 -18.20 24.09
CA THR A 165 -10.66 -16.99 24.12
C THR A 165 -11.25 -16.70 22.74
N ASN A 166 -12.56 -16.45 22.70
CA ASN A 166 -13.37 -16.34 21.47
C ASN A 166 -13.19 -15.03 20.68
N ASP A 167 -12.07 -14.32 20.83
CA ASP A 167 -11.77 -13.15 19.99
C ASP A 167 -10.98 -13.61 18.77
N ASP A 168 -11.52 -13.38 17.57
CA ASP A 168 -10.89 -13.67 16.27
C ASP A 168 -9.67 -12.76 16.05
N PHE A 169 -8.53 -13.10 16.66
CA PHE A 169 -7.25 -12.42 16.48
C PHE A 169 -6.62 -12.75 15.11
N SER A 170 -7.22 -12.27 14.02
CA SER A 170 -6.60 -12.30 12.70
C SER A 170 -5.46 -11.27 12.62
N ILE A 171 -4.23 -11.71 12.36
CA ILE A 171 -3.11 -10.81 12.07
C ILE A 171 -3.45 -9.99 10.80
N TRP A 172 -3.21 -8.68 10.84
CA TRP A 172 -3.43 -7.78 9.70
C TRP A 172 -2.65 -8.28 8.47
N LYS A 173 -3.36 -8.76 7.43
CA LYS A 173 -2.76 -9.51 6.30
C LYS A 173 -1.52 -8.83 5.69
N PRO A 174 -1.45 -7.49 5.51
CA PRO A 174 -0.26 -6.87 4.93
C PRO A 174 1.01 -6.94 5.80
N LEU A 175 0.92 -7.30 7.09
CA LEU A 175 2.09 -7.65 7.90
C LEU A 175 2.70 -9.00 7.47
N HIS A 176 1.91 -9.89 6.87
CA HIS A 176 2.42 -11.13 6.27
C HIS A 176 3.36 -10.82 5.09
N PHE A 177 3.05 -9.76 4.33
CA PHE A 177 3.81 -9.37 3.14
C PHE A 177 5.22 -8.88 3.50
N THR A 178 5.43 -8.33 4.71
CA THR A 178 6.73 -7.85 5.21
C THR A 178 7.31 -8.72 6.33
N SER A 179 6.76 -9.94 6.52
CA SER A 179 7.14 -10.87 7.60
C SER A 179 8.63 -11.25 7.63
N THR A 180 9.31 -11.12 6.48
CA THR A 180 10.74 -11.40 6.29
C THR A 180 11.66 -10.19 6.52
N LEU A 181 11.17 -8.94 6.43
CA LEU A 181 12.03 -7.74 6.41
C LEU A 181 12.90 -7.58 7.68
N GLN A 182 12.39 -8.01 8.83
CA GLN A 182 13.09 -8.00 10.12
C GLN A 182 14.40 -8.84 10.15
N TYR A 183 14.66 -9.62 9.12
CA TYR A 183 15.86 -10.45 8.98
C TYR A 183 16.92 -9.85 8.04
N VAL A 184 16.61 -8.80 7.27
CA VAL A 184 17.52 -8.25 6.24
C VAL A 184 18.90 -7.93 6.80
N ASP A 185 18.97 -7.08 7.83
CA ASP A 185 20.28 -6.64 8.34
C ASP A 185 21.03 -7.80 9.03
N LYS A 186 20.30 -8.67 9.76
CA LYS A 186 20.88 -9.88 10.37
C LYS A 186 21.47 -10.84 9.32
N LEU A 187 20.82 -10.98 8.17
CA LEU A 187 21.32 -11.82 7.08
C LEU A 187 22.51 -11.17 6.37
N LYS A 188 22.55 -9.83 6.26
CA LYS A 188 23.71 -9.10 5.71
C LYS A 188 24.94 -9.34 6.58
N ASP A 189 24.82 -9.10 7.89
CA ASP A 189 25.90 -9.32 8.86
C ASP A 189 26.38 -10.78 8.79
N LEU A 190 25.43 -11.73 8.86
CA LEU A 190 25.68 -13.16 8.79
C LEU A 190 26.34 -13.63 7.47
N LEU A 191 26.09 -12.96 6.34
CA LEU A 191 26.76 -13.27 5.06
C LEU A 191 28.13 -12.57 4.92
N MET A 192 28.33 -11.40 5.54
CA MET A 192 29.60 -10.66 5.48
C MET A 192 30.68 -11.30 6.36
N ASP A 193 30.30 -11.79 7.55
CA ASP A 193 31.23 -12.42 8.50
C ASP A 193 31.51 -13.90 8.20
N TRP A 194 30.79 -14.49 7.23
CA TRP A 194 30.76 -15.92 6.94
C TRP A 194 32.11 -16.53 6.49
N ASP A 195 32.62 -17.51 7.24
CA ASP A 195 33.67 -18.42 6.75
C ASP A 195 33.10 -19.43 5.74
N MET A 196 33.47 -19.26 4.47
CA MET A 196 33.09 -20.13 3.34
C MET A 196 33.34 -21.64 3.53
N ASN A 197 34.12 -22.04 4.54
CA ASN A 197 34.41 -23.44 4.86
C ASN A 197 33.43 -24.08 5.88
N SER A 198 32.54 -23.30 6.50
CA SER A 198 31.62 -23.75 7.55
C SER A 198 30.20 -23.25 7.32
N PHE A 199 29.17 -23.99 7.74
CA PHE A 199 27.77 -23.53 7.73
C PHE A 199 27.17 -23.42 9.13
N THR A 200 27.98 -23.60 10.19
CA THR A 200 27.52 -23.68 11.58
C THR A 200 26.78 -22.41 12.04
N GLU A 201 27.20 -21.24 11.57
CA GLU A 201 26.56 -19.96 11.94
C GLU A 201 25.14 -19.87 11.36
N PHE A 202 24.93 -20.33 10.12
CA PHE A 202 23.61 -20.41 9.50
C PHE A 202 22.73 -21.47 10.19
N GLU A 203 23.34 -22.58 10.63
CA GLU A 203 22.64 -23.62 11.38
C GLU A 203 22.13 -23.15 12.74
N LEU A 204 22.97 -22.41 13.48
CA LEU A 204 22.63 -21.79 14.77
C LEU A 204 21.54 -20.73 14.60
N PHE A 205 21.73 -19.81 13.63
CA PHE A 205 20.73 -18.79 13.32
C PHE A 205 19.36 -19.39 12.99
N PHE A 206 19.32 -20.45 12.17
CA PHE A 206 18.07 -21.15 11.89
C PHE A 206 17.49 -21.80 13.15
N ASP A 207 18.33 -22.41 13.99
CA ASP A 207 17.85 -23.11 15.19
C ASP A 207 17.27 -22.16 16.25
N ASP A 208 17.79 -20.94 16.35
CA ASP A 208 17.22 -19.87 17.17
C ASP A 208 15.83 -19.42 16.66
N TYR A 209 15.71 -19.13 15.36
CA TYR A 209 14.50 -18.50 14.79
C TYR A 209 13.44 -19.47 14.23
N LYS A 210 13.72 -20.79 14.13
CA LYS A 210 12.74 -21.77 13.60
C LYS A 210 11.57 -22.06 14.53
N ARG A 211 11.70 -21.82 15.84
CA ARG A 211 10.74 -22.29 16.87
C ARG A 211 10.28 -21.25 17.88
N ASN A 212 11.05 -20.19 18.15
CA ASN A 212 10.72 -19.09 19.07
C ASN A 212 9.74 -19.47 20.21
N ASP A 213 10.29 -20.00 21.31
CA ASP A 213 9.58 -20.12 22.60
C ASP A 213 9.22 -18.75 23.23
N LEU A 214 9.38 -17.65 22.47
CA LEU A 214 9.10 -16.25 22.79
C LEU A 214 7.59 -15.91 22.82
N LEU A 215 6.73 -16.89 23.14
CA LEU A 215 5.30 -16.65 23.40
C LEU A 215 5.06 -15.77 24.65
N GLU A 216 6.11 -15.53 25.46
CA GLU A 216 6.10 -14.61 26.61
C GLU A 216 6.32 -13.13 26.24
N ALA A 217 6.09 -12.71 24.99
CA ALA A 217 5.84 -11.30 24.72
C ALA A 217 4.40 -10.96 25.17
N PRO A 218 4.16 -10.30 26.33
CA PRO A 218 2.81 -9.88 26.67
C PRO A 218 2.33 -8.92 25.57
N ILE A 219 1.18 -9.22 24.98
CA ILE A 219 0.51 -8.31 24.05
C ILE A 219 0.15 -7.08 24.87
N ILE A 220 0.98 -6.03 24.76
CA ILE A 220 0.81 -4.79 25.52
C ILE A 220 -0.57 -4.23 25.16
N ASN A 221 -1.42 -4.12 26.18
CA ASN A 221 -2.68 -3.36 26.11
C ASN A 221 -2.39 -2.03 25.42
N SER A 222 -3.12 -1.77 24.34
CA SER A 222 -2.92 -0.63 23.44
C SER A 222 -2.42 0.62 24.17
N PRO A 223 -1.28 1.20 23.76
CA PRO A 223 -1.02 2.59 24.08
C PRO A 223 -2.23 3.35 23.56
N ARG A 224 -2.99 3.98 24.47
CA ARG A 224 -3.99 4.98 24.07
C ARG A 224 -3.22 6.17 23.52
N PHE A 225 -2.79 6.07 22.27
CA PHE A 225 -2.37 7.23 21.49
C PHE A 225 -3.51 8.24 21.61
N LYS A 226 -3.19 9.44 22.07
CA LYS A 226 -4.13 10.56 21.98
C LYS A 226 -4.53 10.64 20.50
N ARG A 227 -5.83 10.72 20.22
CA ARG A 227 -6.26 11.15 18.89
C ARG A 227 -5.63 12.51 18.64
N THR A 228 -4.63 12.55 17.79
CA THR A 228 -4.37 13.70 16.95
C THR A 228 -5.32 13.53 15.78
N ASP A 229 -6.41 14.30 15.78
CA ASP A 229 -7.49 14.21 14.78
C ASP A 229 -7.06 14.70 13.37
N VAL A 230 -5.75 14.87 13.15
CA VAL A 230 -5.09 15.60 12.04
C VAL A 230 -4.49 14.66 10.98
N PHE A 231 -4.87 13.38 10.98
CA PHE A 231 -4.41 12.42 9.97
C PHE A 231 -5.62 11.77 9.30
N PRO A 232 -5.62 11.57 7.96
CA PRO A 232 -6.67 10.82 7.28
C PRO A 232 -6.92 9.49 7.98
N LEU A 233 -8.18 9.05 7.97
CA LEU A 233 -8.71 7.95 8.78
C LEU A 233 -8.14 6.57 8.33
N MET A 234 -6.87 6.36 8.64
CA MET A 234 -6.09 5.17 8.32
C MET A 234 -6.21 4.13 9.43
N ASP A 235 -6.18 2.86 9.04
CA ASP A 235 -6.23 1.71 9.93
C ASP A 235 -5.16 1.80 11.05
N ASN A 236 -5.56 1.46 12.27
CA ASN A 236 -4.70 1.57 13.44
C ASN A 236 -3.47 0.66 13.32
N ASP A 237 -3.61 -0.49 12.67
CA ASP A 237 -2.51 -1.45 12.51
C ASP A 237 -1.43 -0.97 11.54
N THR A 238 -1.79 -0.21 10.50
CA THR A 238 -0.80 0.46 9.63
C THR A 238 0.00 1.51 10.41
N ARG A 239 -0.65 2.27 11.33
CA ARG A 239 0.06 3.22 12.21
C ARG A 239 1.05 2.49 13.13
N ARG A 240 0.67 1.33 13.69
CA ARG A 240 1.50 0.54 14.63
C ARG A 240 2.79 0.02 14.01
N ILE A 241 2.77 -0.39 12.74
CA ILE A 241 3.94 -0.94 12.03
C ILE A 241 4.98 0.15 11.75
N VAL A 242 4.51 1.36 11.44
CA VAL A 242 5.32 2.44 10.87
C VAL A 242 5.84 3.38 11.98
N ALA A 243 5.11 3.54 13.08
CA ALA A 243 5.49 4.40 14.22
C ALA A 243 6.62 3.86 15.12
N ASN A 244 7.32 2.78 14.74
CA ASN A 244 8.45 2.24 15.51
C ASN A 244 9.65 1.85 14.61
N PRO A 245 10.15 2.76 13.74
CA PRO A 245 11.18 2.45 12.76
C PRO A 245 12.51 2.03 13.41
N GLN A 246 12.81 2.57 14.59
CA GLN A 246 14.02 2.31 15.38
C GLN A 246 14.18 0.84 15.82
N LYS A 247 13.16 -0.01 15.69
CA LYS A 247 13.21 -1.45 16.05
C LYS A 247 13.01 -2.41 14.89
N ASN A 248 12.49 -1.96 13.75
CA ASN A 248 12.18 -2.81 12.59
C ASN A 248 13.25 -2.72 11.48
N GLY A 249 14.37 -2.03 11.75
CA GLY A 249 15.39 -1.67 10.76
C GLY A 249 14.94 -0.49 9.88
N ASN A 250 15.91 0.20 9.27
CA ASN A 250 15.66 1.32 8.35
C ASN A 250 15.11 0.86 6.97
N HIS A 251 14.63 -0.39 6.87
CA HIS A 251 14.40 -1.12 5.62
C HIS A 251 12.91 -1.41 5.34
N HIS A 252 11.97 -0.82 6.08
CA HIS A 252 10.55 -1.09 5.84
C HIS A 252 10.07 -0.50 4.51
N TYR A 253 9.56 -1.36 3.62
CA TYR A 253 9.20 -1.02 2.24
C TYR A 253 8.25 0.17 2.09
N LEU A 254 7.35 0.42 3.05
CA LEU A 254 6.46 1.58 3.01
C LEU A 254 7.20 2.93 2.94
N LEU A 255 8.43 3.03 3.47
CA LEU A 255 9.22 4.27 3.43
C LEU A 255 9.61 4.67 2.00
N LYS A 256 9.48 3.77 1.02
CA LYS A 256 9.72 4.04 -0.40
C LYS A 256 8.47 4.52 -1.15
N LEU A 257 7.31 4.62 -0.48
CA LEU A 257 6.05 5.11 -1.08
C LEU A 257 6.14 6.54 -1.65
N PRO A 258 6.85 7.51 -1.02
CA PRO A 258 7.13 8.80 -1.66
C PRO A 258 7.94 8.66 -2.95
N LYS A 259 8.93 7.75 -2.98
CA LYS A 259 9.76 7.49 -4.17
C LYS A 259 8.97 6.84 -5.30
N LEU A 260 7.99 5.98 -4.98
CA LEU A 260 7.04 5.43 -5.96
C LEU A 260 6.23 6.56 -6.63
N LEU A 261 5.70 7.50 -5.82
CA LEU A 261 4.95 8.65 -6.33
C LEU A 261 5.82 9.54 -7.23
N GLU A 262 7.11 9.72 -6.92
CA GLU A 262 8.05 10.42 -7.81
C GLU A 262 8.29 9.67 -9.13
N ARG A 263 8.47 8.34 -9.10
CA ARG A 263 8.82 7.51 -10.27
C ARG A 263 7.65 7.30 -11.24
N LEU A 264 6.41 7.28 -10.75
CA LEU A 264 5.19 7.14 -11.58
C LEU A 264 4.47 8.47 -11.84
N GLY A 265 4.59 9.44 -10.95
CA GLY A 265 3.85 10.71 -11.04
C GLY A 265 2.34 10.46 -11.17
N PRO A 266 1.65 11.08 -12.14
CA PRO A 266 0.22 10.87 -12.36
C PRO A 266 -0.18 9.41 -12.57
N LEU A 267 0.69 8.55 -13.14
CA LEU A 267 0.36 7.14 -13.36
C LEU A 267 0.10 6.36 -12.07
N THR A 268 0.55 6.84 -10.91
CA THR A 268 0.25 6.24 -9.60
C THR A 268 -1.26 6.04 -9.40
N PHE A 269 -2.07 7.02 -9.81
CA PHE A 269 -3.52 6.97 -9.69
C PHE A 269 -4.14 5.95 -10.65
N ARG A 270 -3.65 5.86 -11.89
CA ARG A 270 -4.15 4.88 -12.85
C ARG A 270 -3.78 3.46 -12.42
N VAL A 271 -2.55 3.23 -11.98
CA VAL A 271 -2.09 1.94 -11.45
C VAL A 271 -2.88 1.55 -10.20
N TRP A 272 -3.17 2.49 -9.30
CA TRP A 272 -4.04 2.26 -8.14
C TRP A 272 -5.45 1.79 -8.56
N ARG A 273 -6.06 2.40 -9.58
CA ARG A 273 -7.36 1.96 -10.12
C ARG A 273 -7.31 0.53 -10.68
N GLU A 274 -6.30 0.18 -11.46
CA GLU A 274 -6.15 -1.21 -11.95
C GLU A 274 -5.87 -2.20 -10.80
N ALA A 275 -5.13 -1.80 -9.76
CA ALA A 275 -4.90 -2.60 -8.57
C ALA A 275 -6.18 -2.82 -7.75
N LEU A 276 -7.08 -1.81 -7.67
CA LEU A 276 -8.42 -1.95 -7.09
C LEU A 276 -9.29 -2.95 -7.86
N LEU A 277 -9.22 -2.98 -9.19
CA LEU A 277 -9.85 -4.01 -10.03
C LEU A 277 -9.18 -5.40 -9.93
N ARG A 278 -8.23 -5.58 -9.01
CA ARG A 278 -7.46 -6.83 -8.80
C ARG A 278 -6.88 -7.38 -10.11
N LYS A 279 -6.35 -6.48 -10.94
CA LYS A 279 -5.62 -6.81 -12.16
C LYS A 279 -4.23 -7.31 -11.80
N ARG A 280 -3.60 -8.09 -12.68
CA ARG A 280 -2.26 -8.64 -12.51
C ARG A 280 -1.25 -7.67 -13.09
N ILE A 281 -0.40 -7.10 -12.24
CA ILE A 281 0.48 -5.97 -12.59
C ILE A 281 1.94 -6.43 -12.50
N LEU A 282 2.64 -6.38 -13.63
CA LEU A 282 4.05 -6.70 -13.77
C LEU A 282 4.88 -5.40 -13.84
N LEU A 283 5.75 -5.17 -12.87
CA LEU A 283 6.75 -4.10 -12.86
C LEU A 283 8.00 -4.59 -13.58
N LEU A 284 8.57 -3.76 -14.45
CA LEU A 284 9.82 -4.04 -15.16
C LEU A 284 10.79 -2.86 -15.00
N ASP A 285 11.94 -3.18 -14.44
CA ASP A 285 13.12 -2.33 -14.30
C ASP A 285 14.34 -3.27 -14.23
N SER A 286 15.45 -2.89 -14.85
CA SER A 286 16.69 -3.70 -14.77
C SER A 286 17.53 -3.36 -13.55
N SER A 287 17.14 -2.34 -12.76
CA SER A 287 17.96 -1.74 -11.71
C SER A 287 17.33 -1.82 -10.33
N ASN A 288 18.13 -2.15 -9.31
CA ASN A 288 17.81 -2.11 -7.88
C ASN A 288 16.57 -2.95 -7.50
N VAL A 289 16.79 -4.23 -7.20
CA VAL A 289 15.73 -5.20 -6.94
C VAL A 289 14.95 -4.81 -5.69
N ASP A 290 15.65 -4.47 -4.61
CA ASP A 290 15.04 -4.07 -3.33
C ASP A 290 14.07 -2.88 -3.47
N LEU A 291 14.45 -1.87 -4.25
CA LEU A 291 13.60 -0.71 -4.51
C LEU A 291 12.32 -1.11 -5.27
N ASN A 292 12.42 -2.01 -6.25
CA ASN A 292 11.25 -2.45 -7.00
C ASN A 292 10.33 -3.37 -6.19
N ASP A 293 10.88 -4.26 -5.36
CA ASP A 293 10.09 -5.05 -4.40
C ASP A 293 9.39 -4.14 -3.37
N SER A 294 10.03 -3.04 -2.96
CA SER A 294 9.36 -2.03 -2.14
C SER A 294 8.18 -1.35 -2.86
N PHE A 295 8.27 -1.13 -4.17
CA PHE A 295 7.18 -0.59 -4.99
C PHE A 295 6.03 -1.57 -5.15
N VAL A 296 6.32 -2.87 -5.33
CA VAL A 296 5.31 -3.95 -5.32
C VAL A 296 4.50 -3.93 -4.01
N TYR A 297 5.16 -3.82 -2.86
CA TYR A 297 4.49 -3.69 -1.57
C TYR A 297 3.70 -2.38 -1.44
N CYS A 298 4.29 -1.24 -1.80
CA CYS A 298 3.64 0.07 -1.71
C CYS A 298 2.32 0.12 -2.51
N LEU A 299 2.31 -0.41 -3.73
CA LEU A 299 1.09 -0.50 -4.56
C LEU A 299 0.01 -1.41 -3.93
N SER A 300 0.42 -2.50 -3.26
CA SER A 300 -0.50 -3.38 -2.53
C SER A 300 -1.16 -2.67 -1.33
N ILE A 301 -0.39 -1.86 -0.58
CA ILE A 301 -0.92 -1.11 0.56
C ILE A 301 -1.93 -0.04 0.12
N ILE A 302 -1.59 0.80 -0.87
CA ILE A 302 -2.50 1.89 -1.27
C ILE A 302 -3.80 1.41 -1.94
N SER A 303 -3.85 0.16 -2.40
CA SER A 303 -5.03 -0.47 -3.03
C SER A 303 -5.79 -1.44 -2.11
N THR A 304 -5.48 -1.44 -0.80
CA THR A 304 -6.23 -2.18 0.23
C THR A 304 -7.60 -1.55 0.48
N LEU A 305 -8.66 -2.34 0.67
CA LEU A 305 -9.97 -1.81 1.08
C LEU A 305 -9.99 -1.49 2.59
N PRO A 306 -10.44 -0.29 2.99
CA PRO A 306 -10.55 0.10 4.41
C PRO A 306 -11.50 -0.81 5.20
N GLN A 307 -11.14 -1.15 6.45
CA GLN A 307 -11.97 -1.98 7.34
C GLN A 307 -13.39 -1.44 7.49
N ASP A 308 -13.54 -0.12 7.69
CA ASP A 308 -14.83 0.57 7.86
C ASP A 308 -15.76 0.48 6.64
N SER A 309 -15.27 0.03 5.48
CA SER A 309 -16.09 -0.12 4.27
C SER A 309 -16.73 -1.51 4.19
N ILE A 310 -16.28 -2.49 5.00
CA ILE A 310 -16.71 -3.89 4.84
C ILE A 310 -18.21 -4.09 5.12
N SER A 311 -18.79 -3.39 6.11
CA SER A 311 -20.22 -3.51 6.44
C SER A 311 -21.11 -3.05 5.28
N ILE A 312 -20.95 -1.80 4.84
CA ILE A 312 -21.71 -1.22 3.72
C ILE A 312 -21.47 -1.94 2.39
N LEU A 313 -20.27 -2.47 2.14
CA LEU A 313 -20.02 -3.34 0.98
C LEU A 313 -20.80 -4.65 1.08
N THR A 314 -20.85 -5.27 2.26
CA THR A 314 -21.65 -6.49 2.47
C THR A 314 -23.15 -6.22 2.31
N GLU A 315 -23.63 -5.11 2.86
CA GLU A 315 -25.04 -4.68 2.77
C GLU A 315 -25.49 -4.34 1.34
N SER A 316 -24.59 -3.77 0.53
CA SER A 316 -24.84 -3.50 -0.91
C SER A 316 -24.72 -4.72 -1.81
N GLY A 317 -24.44 -5.91 -1.27
CA GLY A 317 -24.38 -7.17 -2.02
C GLY A 317 -23.03 -7.48 -2.67
N CYS A 318 -21.94 -6.87 -2.22
CA CYS A 318 -20.59 -7.23 -2.68
C CYS A 318 -20.19 -8.60 -2.10
N GLU A 319 -19.84 -9.55 -2.97
CA GLU A 319 -19.39 -10.89 -2.58
C GLU A 319 -17.87 -10.96 -2.34
N GLU A 320 -17.40 -12.02 -1.69
CA GLU A 320 -15.98 -12.35 -1.47
C GLU A 320 -15.07 -11.25 -0.87
N ILE A 321 -15.62 -10.20 -0.22
CA ILE A 321 -14.88 -9.03 0.29
C ILE A 321 -13.61 -9.41 1.09
N ALA A 322 -13.68 -10.43 1.93
CA ALA A 322 -12.53 -10.90 2.72
C ALA A 322 -11.31 -11.32 1.85
N LYS A 323 -11.56 -11.90 0.67
CA LYS A 323 -10.53 -12.23 -0.32
C LYS A 323 -10.14 -11.01 -1.14
N LEU A 324 -11.13 -10.22 -1.59
CA LEU A 324 -10.95 -9.05 -2.46
C LEU A 324 -10.41 -7.80 -1.74
N ARG A 325 -10.27 -7.81 -0.41
CA ARG A 325 -9.77 -6.68 0.39
C ARG A 325 -8.33 -6.29 0.07
N TYR A 326 -7.49 -7.24 -0.33
CA TYR A 326 -6.06 -7.04 -0.54
C TYR A 326 -5.62 -7.60 -1.89
N ILE A 327 -4.82 -6.85 -2.64
CA ILE A 327 -4.07 -7.40 -3.79
C ILE A 327 -2.75 -7.99 -3.30
N GLN A 328 -2.36 -9.15 -3.82
CA GLN A 328 -1.26 -9.95 -3.28
C GLN A 328 0.09 -9.52 -3.89
N PRO A 329 1.11 -9.08 -3.11
CA PRO A 329 2.46 -8.95 -3.63
C PRO A 329 3.08 -10.34 -3.81
N PHE A 330 3.67 -10.56 -4.99
CA PHE A 330 4.52 -11.72 -5.31
C PHE A 330 6.01 -11.35 -5.39
N TYR A 331 6.34 -10.05 -5.35
CA TYR A 331 7.71 -9.53 -5.43
C TYR A 331 8.43 -10.02 -6.70
N THR A 332 9.74 -10.26 -6.62
CA THR A 332 10.58 -10.69 -7.75
C THR A 332 10.16 -12.07 -8.27
N VAL A 333 9.91 -12.15 -9.58
CA VAL A 333 9.65 -13.39 -10.32
C VAL A 333 10.49 -13.49 -11.59
N GLY A 334 10.82 -14.71 -11.99
CA GLY A 334 11.61 -14.98 -13.19
C GLY A 334 10.97 -16.05 -14.09
N VAL A 335 11.69 -16.47 -15.13
CA VAL A 335 11.23 -17.51 -16.07
C VAL A 335 10.87 -18.84 -15.36
N ASN A 336 11.55 -19.16 -14.26
CA ASN A 336 11.32 -20.36 -13.45
C ASN A 336 9.93 -20.39 -12.77
N ASP A 337 9.28 -19.24 -12.60
CA ASP A 337 7.96 -19.12 -11.97
C ASP A 337 6.79 -19.44 -12.92
N LEU A 338 7.04 -19.49 -14.23
CA LEU A 338 6.01 -19.63 -15.27
C LEU A 338 5.19 -20.92 -15.17
N GLU A 339 5.65 -21.95 -14.46
CA GLU A 339 4.90 -23.19 -14.27
C GLU A 339 3.78 -23.03 -13.24
N TRP A 340 4.09 -22.49 -12.05
CA TRP A 340 3.08 -22.34 -11.00
C TRP A 340 2.09 -21.20 -11.29
N PHE A 341 2.50 -20.17 -12.05
CA PHE A 341 1.57 -19.15 -12.56
C PHE A 341 0.39 -19.75 -13.38
N LYS A 342 0.59 -20.89 -14.05
CA LYS A 342 -0.47 -21.60 -14.78
C LYS A 342 -1.42 -22.37 -13.85
N LEU A 343 -0.98 -22.70 -12.63
CA LEU A 343 -1.76 -23.44 -11.63
C LEU A 343 -2.70 -22.53 -10.81
N ILE A 344 -2.52 -21.21 -10.91
CA ILE A 344 -3.41 -20.21 -10.30
C ILE A 344 -4.80 -20.26 -10.97
N LYS A 345 -5.68 -21.12 -10.45
CA LYS A 345 -7.06 -21.27 -10.95
C LYS A 345 -7.90 -19.99 -10.81
N ASN A 346 -7.80 -19.29 -9.67
CA ASN A 346 -8.61 -18.10 -9.43
C ASN A 346 -7.96 -16.84 -10.03
N LYS A 347 -8.13 -16.67 -11.33
CA LYS A 347 -7.66 -15.48 -12.08
C LYS A 347 -8.27 -14.15 -11.60
N ASN A 348 -9.34 -14.17 -10.81
CA ASN A 348 -9.97 -12.97 -10.26
C ASN A 348 -9.19 -12.40 -9.06
N LEU A 349 -8.23 -13.15 -8.51
CA LEU A 349 -7.33 -12.68 -7.46
C LEU A 349 -6.03 -12.18 -8.09
N GLY A 350 -5.99 -10.88 -8.37
CA GLY A 350 -4.80 -10.19 -8.86
C GLY A 350 -3.61 -10.22 -7.92
N TYR A 351 -2.47 -9.90 -8.49
CA TYR A 351 -1.20 -9.75 -7.81
C TYR A 351 -0.38 -8.61 -8.41
N ILE A 352 0.58 -8.13 -7.64
CA ILE A 352 1.59 -7.19 -8.09
C ILE A 352 2.95 -7.89 -7.97
N THR A 353 3.76 -7.83 -9.01
CA THR A 353 5.02 -8.58 -9.11
C THR A 353 6.03 -7.76 -9.90
N PHE A 354 7.31 -8.06 -9.72
CA PHE A 354 8.43 -7.38 -10.37
C PHE A 354 9.31 -8.39 -11.10
N SER A 355 9.96 -7.98 -12.18
CA SER A 355 11.02 -8.76 -12.81
C SER A 355 12.06 -7.87 -13.49
N THR A 356 13.30 -8.37 -13.51
CA THR A 356 14.37 -7.85 -14.36
C THR A 356 14.39 -8.51 -15.75
N ASP A 357 13.61 -9.59 -15.96
CA ASP A 357 13.57 -10.35 -17.20
C ASP A 357 12.49 -9.82 -18.18
N GLU A 358 12.88 -8.98 -19.16
CA GLU A 358 11.96 -8.49 -20.21
C GLU A 358 11.23 -9.61 -20.98
N ILE A 359 11.76 -10.84 -20.99
CA ILE A 359 11.13 -12.00 -21.65
C ILE A 359 9.73 -12.32 -21.09
N LEU A 360 9.42 -11.89 -19.85
CA LEU A 360 8.09 -12.04 -19.27
C LEU A 360 7.03 -11.19 -19.97
N LEU A 361 7.39 -10.11 -20.68
CA LEU A 361 6.45 -9.35 -21.51
C LEU A 361 5.77 -10.23 -22.56
N TYR A 362 6.49 -11.20 -23.13
CA TYR A 362 5.96 -12.13 -24.13
C TYR A 362 5.14 -13.28 -23.51
N LYS A 363 4.79 -13.19 -22.22
CA LYS A 363 3.97 -14.14 -21.45
C LYS A 363 2.67 -13.49 -20.99
N ASP A 364 1.95 -12.84 -21.90
CA ASP A 364 0.64 -12.19 -21.69
C ASP A 364 -0.35 -12.96 -20.77
N SER A 365 -0.31 -14.29 -20.78
CA SER A 365 -1.07 -15.14 -19.87
C SER A 365 -0.85 -14.89 -18.36
N ILE A 366 0.26 -14.25 -17.93
CA ILE A 366 0.61 -14.01 -16.51
C ILE A 366 0.37 -12.57 -16.04
N TYR A 367 -0.01 -11.63 -16.91
CA TYR A 367 -0.25 -10.25 -16.50
C TYR A 367 -1.34 -9.58 -17.34
N ASP A 368 -2.00 -8.58 -16.78
CA ASP A 368 -2.98 -7.74 -17.48
C ASP A 368 -2.32 -6.42 -17.90
N TYR A 369 -1.44 -5.88 -17.05
CA TYR A 369 -0.67 -4.67 -17.31
C TYR A 369 0.81 -4.80 -16.96
N SER A 370 1.65 -4.20 -17.78
CA SER A 370 3.08 -4.00 -17.52
C SER A 370 3.38 -2.54 -17.24
N ILE A 371 4.23 -2.28 -16.26
CA ILE A 371 4.76 -0.96 -15.91
C ILE A 371 6.25 -0.94 -16.23
N SER A 372 6.69 -0.01 -17.07
CA SER A 372 8.10 0.38 -17.18
C SER A 372 8.29 1.72 -16.51
N PHE A 373 9.26 1.83 -15.60
CA PHE A 373 9.55 3.10 -14.92
C PHE A 373 10.31 4.08 -15.80
N LYS A 374 10.45 5.32 -15.32
CA LYS A 374 11.24 6.37 -15.94
C LYS A 374 12.70 5.93 -16.11
N SER A 375 13.27 6.09 -17.31
CA SER A 375 14.72 5.93 -17.46
C SER A 375 15.40 7.24 -17.07
N ASP A 376 16.32 7.17 -16.11
CA ASP A 376 17.16 8.30 -15.69
C ASP A 376 18.51 8.32 -16.44
N SER A 377 18.62 7.57 -17.54
CA SER A 377 19.79 7.57 -18.42
C SER A 377 20.00 8.93 -19.09
N ALA A 378 21.23 9.43 -19.03
CA ALA A 378 21.63 10.73 -19.59
C ALA A 378 21.39 10.89 -21.11
N THR A 379 21.03 9.81 -21.81
CA THR A 379 20.75 9.80 -23.26
C THR A 379 19.25 9.73 -23.59
N ASN A 380 18.39 9.28 -22.67
CA ASN A 380 16.97 9.03 -22.92
C ASN A 380 16.15 9.21 -21.64
N ASN A 381 15.61 10.41 -21.42
CA ASN A 381 14.68 10.71 -20.33
C ASN A 381 13.26 10.24 -20.70
N THR A 382 13.04 8.93 -20.79
CA THR A 382 11.73 8.37 -21.17
C THR A 382 10.75 8.41 -19.99
N PRO A 383 9.52 8.93 -20.16
CA PRO A 383 8.49 8.84 -19.11
C PRO A 383 8.17 7.38 -18.76
N PRO A 384 7.66 7.11 -17.54
CA PRO A 384 7.09 5.81 -17.20
C PRO A 384 5.91 5.50 -18.14
N ARG A 385 5.66 4.21 -18.37
CA ARG A 385 4.58 3.74 -19.26
C ARG A 385 3.81 2.62 -18.59
N LEU A 386 2.49 2.67 -18.71
CA LEU A 386 1.57 1.59 -18.40
C LEU A 386 1.03 1.03 -19.72
N LEU A 387 1.21 -0.27 -19.95
CA LEU A 387 0.79 -0.96 -21.17
C LEU A 387 -0.07 -2.18 -20.83
N THR A 388 -1.08 -2.49 -21.65
CA THR A 388 -1.81 -3.75 -21.59
C THR A 388 -0.93 -4.91 -22.08
N SER A 389 -1.17 -6.13 -21.61
CA SER A 389 -0.42 -7.32 -22.07
C SER A 389 -0.55 -7.59 -23.58
N ASP A 390 -1.62 -7.10 -24.22
CA ASP A 390 -1.79 -7.12 -25.67
C ASP A 390 -0.70 -6.33 -26.43
N ALA A 391 -0.11 -5.29 -25.83
CA ALA A 391 0.93 -4.47 -26.46
C ALA A 391 2.22 -5.25 -26.74
N SER A 392 2.47 -6.33 -25.98
CA SER A 392 3.68 -7.16 -26.07
C SER A 392 3.51 -8.37 -27.00
N LYS A 393 2.35 -8.53 -27.64
CA LYS A 393 2.08 -9.66 -28.54
C LYS A 393 2.90 -9.56 -29.83
N VAL A 394 3.39 -10.71 -30.30
CA VAL A 394 4.12 -10.79 -31.57
C VAL A 394 3.20 -10.34 -32.72
N GLY A 395 3.57 -9.27 -33.40
CA GLY A 395 2.75 -8.67 -34.47
C GLY A 395 1.67 -7.70 -33.97
N ALA A 396 1.67 -7.32 -32.68
CA ALA A 396 0.87 -6.19 -32.21
C ALA A 396 1.21 -4.92 -32.99
N LYS A 397 0.20 -4.08 -33.22
CA LYS A 397 0.43 -2.69 -33.64
C LYS A 397 1.00 -1.92 -32.44
N GLU A 398 1.61 -0.77 -32.71
CA GLU A 398 2.12 0.12 -31.67
C GLU A 398 0.95 0.62 -30.77
N THR A 399 0.73 -0.08 -29.67
CA THR A 399 -0.31 0.24 -28.68
C THR A 399 0.15 1.44 -27.85
N ALA A 400 -0.64 2.51 -27.87
CA ALA A 400 -0.35 3.68 -27.07
C ALA A 400 -0.36 3.34 -25.56
N PRO A 401 0.59 3.85 -24.76
CA PRO A 401 0.53 3.73 -23.30
C PRO A 401 -0.75 4.32 -22.72
N LEU A 402 -1.28 3.67 -21.69
CA LEU A 402 -2.37 4.20 -20.89
C LEU A 402 -1.90 5.45 -20.13
N ARG A 403 -2.85 6.36 -19.94
CA ARG A 403 -2.64 7.67 -19.32
C ARG A 403 -3.46 7.83 -18.05
N SER A 404 -3.10 8.86 -17.29
CA SER A 404 -3.87 9.35 -16.15
C SER A 404 -4.70 10.57 -16.52
N THR A 405 -5.79 10.80 -15.79
CA THR A 405 -6.69 11.91 -16.10
C THR A 405 -6.07 13.27 -15.75
N GLN A 406 -6.71 14.35 -16.18
CA GLN A 406 -6.36 15.69 -15.73
C GLN A 406 -6.60 15.87 -14.23
N ARG A 407 -7.58 15.17 -13.64
CA ARG A 407 -7.81 15.15 -12.19
C ARG A 407 -6.63 14.48 -11.46
N ASP A 408 -6.11 13.37 -11.97
CA ASP A 408 -4.93 12.69 -11.41
C ASP A 408 -3.64 13.55 -11.50
N LEU A 409 -3.48 14.33 -12.59
CA LEU A 409 -2.36 15.27 -12.74
C LEU A 409 -2.36 16.33 -11.63
N LYS A 410 -3.51 16.98 -11.41
CA LYS A 410 -3.67 17.97 -10.33
C LYS A 410 -3.41 17.38 -8.95
N ARG A 411 -3.96 16.19 -8.68
CA ARG A 411 -3.73 15.47 -7.41
C ARG A 411 -2.25 15.18 -7.18
N THR A 412 -1.51 14.81 -8.22
CA THR A 412 -0.06 14.59 -8.15
C THR A 412 0.69 15.88 -7.83
N GLN A 413 0.36 16.99 -8.51
CA GLN A 413 0.94 18.31 -8.25
C GLN A 413 0.70 18.74 -6.79
N PHE A 414 -0.51 18.55 -6.29
CA PHE A 414 -0.85 18.85 -4.91
C PHE A 414 -0.08 17.97 -3.91
N LEU A 415 -0.18 16.63 -4.02
CA LEU A 415 0.49 15.71 -3.10
C LEU A 415 2.00 15.94 -3.02
N THR A 416 2.65 16.10 -4.17
CA THR A 416 4.11 16.26 -4.22
C THR A 416 4.58 17.61 -3.66
N LYS A 417 3.74 18.66 -3.76
CA LYS A 417 3.96 19.95 -3.10
C LYS A 417 3.80 19.84 -1.58
N GLU A 418 2.68 19.31 -1.08
CA GLU A 418 2.40 19.20 0.37
C GLU A 418 3.30 18.20 1.13
N LEU A 419 4.03 17.36 0.39
CA LEU A 419 5.03 16.43 0.92
C LEU A 419 6.47 16.93 0.77
N GLY A 420 6.68 18.10 0.15
CA GLY A 420 8.02 18.63 -0.13
C GLY A 420 8.88 17.63 -0.92
N LEU A 421 8.30 16.97 -1.92
CA LEU A 421 9.04 16.01 -2.77
C LEU A 421 9.76 16.71 -3.92
N TYR A 422 9.40 17.96 -4.21
CA TYR A 422 10.09 18.82 -5.18
C TYR A 422 10.25 20.23 -4.65
N ASN A 423 11.51 20.69 -4.55
CA ASN A 423 11.82 22.08 -4.28
C ASN A 423 11.79 22.89 -5.59
N ASN A 424 10.96 23.93 -5.63
CA ASN A 424 10.97 24.91 -6.71
C ASN A 424 12.19 25.85 -6.66
N ASP A 425 13.05 25.76 -5.64
CA ASP A 425 14.20 26.65 -5.36
C ASP A 425 15.36 26.60 -6.37
N LYS A 426 15.14 26.01 -7.55
CA LYS A 426 16.05 26.10 -8.72
C LYS A 426 15.45 26.91 -9.87
N VAL A 427 14.46 27.76 -9.59
CA VAL A 427 14.04 28.84 -10.50
C VAL A 427 14.87 30.09 -10.23
N SER A 428 15.45 30.62 -11.31
CA SER A 428 16.25 31.84 -11.34
C SER A 428 15.48 33.07 -10.85
N THR A 429 16.19 33.99 -10.18
CA THR A 429 15.70 35.31 -9.76
C THR A 429 15.49 36.25 -10.96
N ASP A 430 14.49 35.97 -11.79
CA ASP A 430 14.03 36.88 -12.86
C ASP A 430 12.50 36.87 -12.90
N GLY A 431 11.89 37.98 -12.49
CA GLY A 431 10.48 38.06 -12.11
C GLY A 431 9.50 38.15 -13.28
N ASN A 432 9.26 37.03 -13.95
CA ASN A 432 8.15 36.88 -14.89
C ASN A 432 7.11 35.90 -14.33
N ASP A 433 5.94 36.42 -13.93
CA ASP A 433 4.80 35.67 -13.37
C ASP A 433 4.12 34.74 -14.41
N HIS A 434 4.81 33.67 -14.80
CA HIS A 434 4.27 32.53 -15.56
C HIS A 434 4.53 31.21 -14.82
N ASP A 435 4.20 31.20 -13.53
CA ASP A 435 4.48 30.13 -12.55
C ASP A 435 3.77 28.78 -12.78
N ASP A 436 2.92 28.63 -13.80
CA ASP A 436 2.14 27.41 -14.06
C ASP A 436 2.83 26.41 -15.03
N ASP A 437 4.01 26.78 -15.55
CA ASP A 437 4.75 25.98 -16.55
C ASP A 437 5.90 25.13 -15.99
N ASN A 438 6.18 25.21 -14.68
CA ASN A 438 7.23 24.40 -14.03
C ASN A 438 6.76 23.00 -13.59
N VAL A 439 5.61 22.55 -14.09
CA VAL A 439 5.16 21.15 -13.99
C VAL A 439 6.18 20.28 -14.71
N GLN A 440 6.63 19.17 -14.10
CA GLN A 440 7.56 18.26 -14.76
C GLN A 440 7.00 17.86 -16.13
N GLN A 441 7.71 18.22 -17.21
CA GLN A 441 7.14 18.16 -18.57
C GLN A 441 6.66 16.76 -18.96
N TRP A 442 7.25 15.71 -18.38
CA TRP A 442 6.85 14.33 -18.58
C TRP A 442 5.53 13.94 -17.89
N TRP A 443 5.09 14.65 -16.84
CA TRP A 443 3.74 14.46 -16.26
C TRP A 443 2.65 14.79 -17.28
N ARG A 444 2.81 15.88 -18.03
CA ARG A 444 1.93 16.24 -19.15
C ARG A 444 1.98 15.20 -20.30
N GLN A 445 3.03 14.38 -20.40
CA GLN A 445 3.16 13.31 -21.40
C GLN A 445 2.42 12.03 -21.01
N VAL A 446 2.34 11.72 -19.70
CA VAL A 446 1.64 10.53 -19.15
C VAL A 446 0.19 10.81 -18.73
N SER A 447 -0.28 12.04 -18.88
CA SER A 447 -1.67 12.44 -18.66
C SER A 447 -2.41 12.70 -19.97
N ASP A 448 -3.74 12.57 -19.95
CA ASP A 448 -4.60 12.93 -21.07
C ASP A 448 -4.61 14.45 -21.32
N PRO A 449 -4.78 14.90 -22.58
CA PRO A 449 -5.03 16.31 -22.85
C PRO A 449 -6.38 16.76 -22.27
N VAL A 450 -6.49 18.04 -21.88
CA VAL A 450 -7.76 18.61 -21.39
C VAL A 450 -8.83 18.47 -22.48
N SER A 451 -9.96 17.85 -22.15
CA SER A 451 -11.02 17.60 -23.13
C SER A 451 -11.82 18.87 -23.45
N TRP A 452 -12.35 18.97 -24.67
CA TRP A 452 -13.24 20.08 -25.03
C TRP A 452 -14.49 20.16 -24.14
N ARG A 453 -15.03 19.01 -23.70
CA ARG A 453 -16.16 18.96 -22.75
C ARG A 453 -15.77 19.58 -21.41
N GLN A 454 -14.61 19.19 -20.88
CA GLN A 454 -14.05 19.73 -19.65
C GLN A 454 -13.80 21.24 -19.77
N LEU A 455 -13.19 21.73 -20.86
CA LEU A 455 -12.99 23.16 -21.09
C LEU A 455 -14.30 23.95 -21.11
N ILE A 456 -15.32 23.46 -21.84
CA ILE A 456 -16.63 24.11 -21.91
C ILE A 456 -17.29 24.16 -20.52
N TRP A 457 -17.31 23.04 -19.80
CA TRP A 457 -17.91 22.97 -18.48
C TRP A 457 -17.15 23.77 -17.42
N THR A 458 -15.82 23.70 -17.37
CA THR A 458 -15.02 24.49 -16.42
C THR A 458 -15.19 25.99 -16.66
N ASN A 459 -15.22 26.42 -17.93
CA ASN A 459 -15.53 27.80 -18.28
C ASN A 459 -16.95 28.16 -17.86
N PHE A 460 -17.98 27.43 -18.31
CA PHE A 460 -19.37 27.74 -18.00
C PHE A 460 -19.66 27.74 -16.49
N TYR A 461 -19.07 26.80 -15.75
CA TYR A 461 -19.17 26.75 -14.29
C TYR A 461 -18.46 27.95 -13.64
N TRP A 462 -17.28 28.36 -14.11
CA TRP A 462 -16.60 29.58 -13.63
C TRP A 462 -17.43 30.86 -13.89
N TRP A 463 -18.08 30.96 -15.05
CA TRP A 463 -19.01 32.06 -15.36
C TRP A 463 -20.26 32.00 -14.47
N ALA A 464 -20.85 30.82 -14.26
CA ALA A 464 -22.06 30.63 -13.46
C ALA A 464 -21.83 30.77 -11.94
N SER A 465 -20.65 30.37 -11.45
CA SER A 465 -20.22 30.55 -10.05
C SER A 465 -19.68 31.95 -9.76
N ALA A 466 -19.72 32.87 -10.73
CA ALA A 466 -19.14 34.21 -10.63
C ALA A 466 -17.66 34.23 -10.18
N GLY A 467 -16.89 33.21 -10.57
CA GLY A 467 -15.47 33.06 -10.24
C GLY A 467 -15.18 32.35 -8.92
N ASP A 468 -16.15 31.68 -8.30
CA ASP A 468 -15.94 30.97 -7.02
C ASP A 468 -14.95 29.79 -7.13
N LYS A 469 -14.16 29.59 -6.08
CA LYS A 469 -13.02 28.65 -6.00
C LYS A 469 -13.42 27.20 -5.68
N LEU A 470 -14.72 26.86 -5.71
CA LEU A 470 -15.28 25.58 -5.24
C LEU A 470 -14.58 24.32 -5.80
N ILE A 471 -14.17 24.33 -7.07
CA ILE A 471 -13.47 23.18 -7.70
C ILE A 471 -12.16 22.85 -6.96
N LYS A 472 -11.48 23.83 -6.35
CA LYS A 472 -10.29 23.54 -5.53
C LYS A 472 -10.66 22.78 -4.25
N GLY A 473 -11.77 23.13 -3.58
CA GLY A 473 -12.18 22.51 -2.31
C GLY A 473 -12.54 21.03 -2.44
N GLU A 474 -13.28 20.64 -3.49
CA GLU A 474 -13.57 19.21 -3.74
C GLU A 474 -12.35 18.40 -4.20
N GLU A 475 -11.34 19.06 -4.78
CA GLU A 475 -10.06 18.43 -5.13
C GLU A 475 -9.13 18.29 -3.92
N THR A 476 -9.37 19.02 -2.82
CA THR A 476 -8.61 19.00 -1.55
C THR A 476 -9.38 18.45 -0.34
N GLU A 477 -10.62 17.95 -0.50
CA GLU A 477 -11.36 17.31 0.61
C GLU A 477 -10.55 16.18 1.28
N GLY A 478 -10.28 16.34 2.59
CA GLY A 478 -9.46 15.42 3.37
C GLY A 478 -7.94 15.64 3.25
N LEU A 479 -7.51 16.69 2.56
CA LEU A 479 -6.12 17.15 2.43
C LEU A 479 -5.86 18.51 3.12
N ASP A 480 -6.89 19.33 3.34
CA ASP A 480 -6.78 20.74 3.76
C ASP A 480 -6.31 21.00 5.21
N GLU A 481 -6.18 19.97 6.07
CA GLU A 481 -5.95 20.16 7.52
C GLU A 481 -4.48 20.07 7.98
N ILE A 482 -3.50 19.92 7.08
CA ILE A 482 -2.15 19.48 7.48
C ILE A 482 -1.05 20.47 7.04
N GLY A 483 -0.49 21.18 8.02
CA GLY A 483 0.57 22.18 7.83
C GLY A 483 1.95 21.63 7.46
N ILE A 484 2.79 22.51 6.92
CA ILE A 484 4.05 22.24 6.21
C ILE A 484 5.26 22.30 7.17
N ASP A 485 6.19 21.34 7.05
CA ASP A 485 7.60 21.50 6.56
C ASP A 485 8.53 20.38 7.09
N ASP A 486 8.34 19.94 8.34
CA ASP A 486 9.27 19.04 9.07
C ASP A 486 8.83 17.55 9.14
N ARG A 487 8.09 17.05 8.13
CA ARG A 487 7.62 15.65 8.13
C ARG A 487 8.73 14.66 7.78
N ASP A 488 8.96 13.67 8.64
CA ASP A 488 9.92 12.59 8.39
C ASP A 488 9.40 11.59 7.31
N GLU A 489 10.26 10.66 6.86
CA GLU A 489 9.90 9.69 5.81
C GLU A 489 8.69 8.80 6.20
N VAL A 490 8.57 8.53 7.51
CA VAL A 490 7.49 7.77 8.15
C VAL A 490 6.17 8.54 7.97
N GLU A 491 6.10 9.80 8.38
CA GLU A 491 4.90 10.63 8.24
C GLU A 491 4.53 10.90 6.78
N LYS A 492 5.51 11.12 5.90
CA LYS A 492 5.28 11.27 4.45
C LYS A 492 4.63 10.01 3.87
N ALA A 493 5.15 8.83 4.20
CA ALA A 493 4.57 7.56 3.77
C ALA A 493 3.15 7.35 4.34
N LEU A 494 2.94 7.61 5.64
CA LEU A 494 1.62 7.46 6.26
C LEU A 494 0.56 8.40 5.68
N PHE A 495 0.93 9.64 5.35
CA PHE A 495 0.02 10.58 4.69
C PHE A 495 -0.42 10.07 3.32
N ILE A 496 0.50 9.55 2.49
CA ILE A 496 0.16 8.98 1.18
C ILE A 496 -0.79 7.78 1.35
N VAL A 497 -0.53 6.86 2.29
CA VAL A 497 -1.46 5.74 2.56
C VAL A 497 -2.82 6.27 2.99
N GLY A 498 -2.87 7.19 3.95
CA GLY A 498 -4.12 7.79 4.44
C GLY A 498 -4.93 8.44 3.33
N TYR A 499 -4.27 9.13 2.40
CA TYR A 499 -4.91 9.74 1.23
C TYR A 499 -5.54 8.71 0.28
N PHE A 500 -4.77 7.69 -0.13
CA PHE A 500 -5.31 6.63 -1.00
C PHE A 500 -6.39 5.78 -0.31
N GLN A 501 -6.29 5.56 1.01
CA GLN A 501 -7.35 4.93 1.80
C GLN A 501 -8.62 5.80 1.84
N SER A 502 -8.50 7.12 1.98
CA SER A 502 -9.62 8.07 1.93
C SER A 502 -10.32 8.04 0.56
N MET A 503 -9.56 8.11 -0.54
CA MET A 503 -10.12 7.97 -1.90
C MET A 503 -10.81 6.61 -2.12
N THR A 504 -10.18 5.53 -1.65
CA THR A 504 -10.77 4.18 -1.73
C THR A 504 -12.08 4.11 -0.93
N LYS A 505 -12.12 4.70 0.27
CA LYS A 505 -13.34 4.79 1.08
C LYS A 505 -14.44 5.56 0.35
N LYS A 506 -14.16 6.77 -0.15
CA LYS A 506 -15.14 7.61 -0.87
C LYS A 506 -15.70 6.88 -2.09
N LEU A 507 -14.83 6.31 -2.93
CA LEU A 507 -15.22 5.54 -4.12
C LEU A 507 -16.13 4.35 -3.77
N PHE A 508 -15.70 3.46 -2.87
CA PHE A 508 -16.45 2.24 -2.56
C PHE A 508 -17.73 2.50 -1.77
N GLN A 509 -17.72 3.42 -0.81
CA GLN A 509 -18.93 3.73 -0.02
C GLN A 509 -19.98 4.47 -0.86
N SER A 510 -19.59 5.42 -1.71
CA SER A 510 -20.55 6.07 -2.62
C SER A 510 -21.07 5.10 -3.69
N THR A 511 -20.23 4.21 -4.24
CA THR A 511 -20.71 3.16 -5.18
C THR A 511 -21.74 2.24 -4.51
N ALA A 512 -21.46 1.81 -3.27
CA ALA A 512 -22.39 1.00 -2.49
C ALA A 512 -23.73 1.73 -2.23
N ASN A 513 -23.69 3.02 -1.91
CA ASN A 513 -24.90 3.84 -1.73
C ASN A 513 -25.73 3.97 -3.02
N ILE A 514 -25.09 4.18 -4.17
CA ILE A 514 -25.77 4.22 -5.48
C ILE A 514 -26.51 2.90 -5.73
N ILE A 515 -25.84 1.76 -5.48
CA ILE A 515 -26.43 0.42 -5.65
C ILE A 515 -27.59 0.17 -4.67
N ILE A 516 -27.44 0.53 -3.39
CA ILE A 516 -28.50 0.40 -2.38
C ILE A 516 -29.73 1.25 -2.74
N ASN A 517 -29.53 2.50 -3.17
CA ASN A 517 -30.60 3.40 -3.56
C ASN A 517 -31.32 2.92 -4.82
N HIS A 518 -30.57 2.48 -5.83
CA HIS A 518 -31.10 1.86 -7.05
C HIS A 518 -31.92 0.60 -6.74
N ASP A 519 -31.38 -0.31 -5.93
CA ASP A 519 -32.10 -1.53 -5.58
C ASP A 519 -33.34 -1.28 -4.72
N ALA A 520 -33.37 -0.18 -3.96
CA ALA A 520 -34.58 0.28 -3.28
C ALA A 520 -35.64 0.83 -4.25
N SER A 521 -35.26 1.61 -5.28
CA SER A 521 -36.23 2.11 -6.27
C SER A 521 -36.86 0.98 -7.09
N ILE A 522 -36.04 0.06 -7.60
CA ILE A 522 -36.53 -1.10 -8.39
C ILE A 522 -37.47 -2.00 -7.57
N ARG A 523 -37.19 -2.20 -6.26
CA ARG A 523 -38.10 -2.93 -5.36
C ARG A 523 -39.42 -2.21 -5.13
N ASN A 524 -39.42 -0.88 -5.03
CA ASN A 524 -40.63 -0.08 -4.86
C ASN A 524 -41.51 -0.09 -6.12
N GLU A 525 -40.90 -0.20 -7.30
CA GLU A 525 -41.59 -0.35 -8.59
C GLU A 525 -42.08 -1.79 -8.85
N GLY A 526 -41.69 -2.75 -8.01
CA GLY A 526 -42.08 -4.17 -8.13
C GLY A 526 -41.31 -4.94 -9.21
N GLU A 527 -40.20 -4.38 -9.69
CA GLU A 527 -39.37 -4.95 -10.75
C GLU A 527 -38.32 -5.95 -10.22
N SER A 528 -37.70 -6.70 -11.14
CA SER A 528 -36.64 -7.66 -10.82
C SER A 528 -35.25 -7.04 -10.97
N LEU A 529 -34.47 -7.10 -9.88
CA LEU A 529 -33.07 -6.63 -9.85
C LEU A 529 -32.16 -7.32 -10.87
N ALA A 530 -32.46 -8.57 -11.25
CA ALA A 530 -31.56 -9.42 -12.03
C ALA A 530 -31.30 -8.93 -13.46
N ASN A 531 -32.19 -8.11 -14.03
CA ASN A 531 -32.10 -7.61 -15.41
C ASN A 531 -31.96 -6.08 -15.49
N ASN A 532 -31.78 -5.38 -14.36
CA ASN A 532 -31.80 -3.91 -14.33
C ASN A 532 -30.38 -3.32 -14.28
N VAL A 533 -30.09 -2.46 -15.26
CA VAL A 533 -28.77 -1.85 -15.50
C VAL A 533 -28.65 -0.54 -14.74
N ILE A 534 -27.72 -0.50 -13.78
CA ILE A 534 -27.45 0.67 -12.95
C ILE A 534 -27.02 1.83 -13.86
N THR A 535 -27.77 2.93 -13.84
CA THR A 535 -27.44 4.15 -14.58
C THR A 535 -26.79 5.14 -13.63
N ILE A 536 -25.62 5.67 -14.00
CA ILE A 536 -24.83 6.57 -13.17
C ILE A 536 -24.68 7.91 -13.89
N GLU A 537 -25.04 8.99 -13.22
CA GLU A 537 -24.97 10.34 -13.78
C GLU A 537 -23.53 10.93 -13.68
N PRO A 538 -23.12 11.82 -14.61
CA PRO A 538 -21.80 12.47 -14.54
C PRO A 538 -21.49 13.19 -13.22
N ILE A 539 -22.51 13.66 -12.49
CA ILE A 539 -22.32 14.26 -11.17
C ILE A 539 -21.92 13.21 -10.11
N GLU A 540 -22.53 12.02 -10.15
CA GLU A 540 -22.17 10.91 -9.26
C GLU A 540 -20.74 10.42 -9.55
N VAL A 541 -20.32 10.41 -10.82
CA VAL A 541 -18.91 10.12 -11.20
C VAL A 541 -17.95 11.16 -10.62
N LEU A 542 -18.32 12.43 -10.57
CA LEU A 542 -17.52 13.49 -9.93
C LEU A 542 -17.44 13.31 -8.41
N GLU A 543 -18.57 13.00 -7.77
CA GLU A 543 -18.70 12.74 -6.31
C GLU A 543 -17.94 11.48 -5.88
N LEU A 544 -17.88 10.44 -6.73
CA LEU A 544 -17.03 9.26 -6.57
C LEU A 544 -15.52 9.57 -6.60
N GLY A 545 -15.14 10.80 -6.92
CA GLY A 545 -13.74 11.24 -7.02
C GLY A 545 -13.07 10.90 -8.35
N LEU A 546 -13.85 10.58 -9.39
CA LEU A 546 -13.35 10.28 -10.73
C LEU A 546 -13.47 11.50 -11.66
N ASP A 547 -12.92 11.42 -12.87
CA ASP A 547 -13.11 12.46 -13.90
C ASP A 547 -14.33 12.12 -14.79
N PRO A 548 -15.45 12.86 -14.70
CA PRO A 548 -16.67 12.56 -15.47
C PRO A 548 -16.55 12.82 -16.97
N TYR A 549 -15.44 13.42 -17.42
CA TYR A 549 -15.14 13.61 -18.85
C TYR A 549 -14.18 12.53 -19.40
N SER A 550 -13.62 11.68 -18.53
CA SER A 550 -12.72 10.59 -18.91
C SER A 550 -13.51 9.33 -19.25
N GLN A 551 -13.38 8.86 -20.49
CA GLN A 551 -13.91 7.55 -20.90
C GLN A 551 -13.24 6.41 -20.12
N ASP A 552 -11.99 6.60 -19.68
CA ASP A 552 -11.23 5.58 -18.96
C ASP A 552 -11.66 5.44 -17.50
N ASP A 553 -11.97 6.55 -16.82
CA ASP A 553 -12.56 6.50 -15.48
C ASP A 553 -14.01 5.98 -15.54
N ALA A 554 -14.74 6.30 -16.61
CA ALA A 554 -16.06 5.74 -16.87
C ALA A 554 -16.02 4.20 -17.06
N ASN A 555 -15.09 3.72 -17.90
CA ASN A 555 -14.86 2.29 -18.12
C ASN A 555 -14.35 1.58 -16.85
N PHE A 556 -13.57 2.27 -16.01
CA PHE A 556 -13.14 1.77 -14.71
C PHE A 556 -14.32 1.57 -13.76
N LEU A 557 -15.22 2.54 -13.62
CA LEU A 557 -16.37 2.45 -12.72
C LEU A 557 -17.33 1.31 -13.12
N ILE A 558 -17.57 1.14 -14.43
CA ILE A 558 -18.37 0.02 -14.96
C ILE A 558 -17.71 -1.32 -14.62
N GLN A 559 -16.40 -1.45 -14.85
CA GLN A 559 -15.65 -2.66 -14.45
C GLN A 559 -15.62 -2.88 -12.94
N LEU A 560 -15.61 -1.82 -12.13
CA LEU A 560 -15.61 -1.91 -10.67
C LEU A 560 -16.93 -2.54 -10.17
N ILE A 561 -18.06 -2.08 -10.73
CA ILE A 561 -19.39 -2.57 -10.37
C ILE A 561 -19.60 -4.02 -10.81
N ASP A 562 -19.21 -4.38 -12.04
CA ASP A 562 -19.23 -5.78 -12.50
C ASP A 562 -18.30 -6.67 -11.65
N PHE A 563 -17.09 -6.20 -11.36
CA PHE A 563 -16.10 -7.00 -10.64
C PHE A 563 -16.49 -7.27 -9.18
N TYR A 564 -16.96 -6.26 -8.43
CA TYR A 564 -17.28 -6.40 -7.01
C TYR A 564 -18.74 -6.80 -6.72
N TRP A 565 -19.71 -6.32 -7.51
CA TRP A 565 -21.14 -6.55 -7.27
C TRP A 565 -21.82 -7.48 -8.28
N LYS A 566 -21.14 -7.87 -9.38
CA LYS A 566 -21.71 -8.71 -10.46
C LYS A 566 -22.96 -8.08 -11.09
N ARG A 567 -22.95 -6.75 -11.24
CA ARG A 567 -24.06 -5.96 -11.81
C ARG A 567 -23.61 -5.24 -13.07
N GLU A 568 -24.51 -5.14 -14.05
CA GLU A 568 -24.30 -4.31 -15.23
C GLU A 568 -24.53 -2.84 -14.87
N ALA A 569 -23.64 -1.96 -15.33
CA ALA A 569 -23.74 -0.52 -15.13
C ALA A 569 -23.42 0.24 -16.42
N LYS A 570 -24.01 1.43 -16.58
CA LYS A 570 -23.72 2.37 -17.65
C LYS A 570 -23.68 3.79 -17.11
N ILE A 571 -22.86 4.63 -17.71
CA ILE A 571 -22.82 6.06 -17.38
C ILE A 571 -23.72 6.82 -18.37
N SER A 572 -24.52 7.75 -17.83
CA SER A 572 -25.45 8.56 -18.60
C SER A 572 -24.69 9.46 -19.60
N SER A 573 -25.31 9.74 -20.74
CA SER A 573 -24.75 10.71 -21.68
C SER A 573 -25.10 12.12 -21.21
N ALA A 574 -24.06 12.90 -20.87
CA ALA A 574 -24.18 14.30 -20.42
C ALA A 574 -24.95 15.25 -21.37
N LEU A 575 -25.32 14.79 -22.58
CA LEU A 575 -26.07 15.55 -23.58
C LEU A 575 -27.59 15.63 -23.32
N ASN A 576 -28.15 14.88 -22.36
CA ASN A 576 -29.57 15.01 -22.00
C ASN A 576 -29.89 16.21 -21.08
N ILE A 577 -28.88 16.94 -20.60
CA ILE A 577 -29.02 18.01 -19.59
C ILE A 577 -29.44 19.37 -20.21
N CYS A 578 -29.48 19.49 -21.55
CA CYS A 578 -29.74 20.78 -22.24
C CYS A 578 -30.79 20.70 -23.38
N CYS A 579 -31.85 19.92 -23.18
CA CYS A 579 -33.05 19.96 -24.04
C CYS A 579 -34.33 19.89 -23.19
N HIS A 580 -34.70 21.02 -22.58
CA HIS A 580 -36.11 21.28 -22.24
C HIS A 580 -36.48 22.76 -22.25
#